data_AF-A0A3D4UT57-F1
#
_entry.id   AF-A0A3D4UT57-F1
#
_cell.length_a   1.000
_cell.length_b   1.000
_cell.length_c   1.000
_cell.angle_alpha   90.00
_cell.angle_beta   90.00
_cell.angle_gamma   90.00
#
_symmetry.space_group_name_H-M   'P 1'
#
loop_
_entity.id
_entity.type
_entity.pdbx_description
1 polymer ?
#
loop_
_entity_poly.entity_id
_entity_poly.type
_entity_poly.pdbx_seq_one_letter_code
_entity_poly.pdbx_strand_id
1 'polypeptide(L)'
;MPALIAKGSLTPFGGAVLSGGLQVFQGILGHKAKKQQYMNQLAYKEANDEYAQWAAGMQAKQTNLNNSFRYWQEQVNYGQQLNFANGMRNWELSKAINQAEVVGRTRASAGAEYIQNSAALNEAFAQQSMSDAMSLMQYKTQALRAAAATSAAGVGMVDRYINDYARQVGDMATIQSLNEGFRERQLSREQAGVVANYLNKYNSQDFYQMQEVVDPIAPFPPLPTLINPAPPSMVGSAPSAGAAFLGTAINAVGAGLNTYTGLKR
;
A
#
# COMPACT_ATOMS: atom_id res chain seq x y z
N MET A 1 31.70 -105.58 24.76
CA MET A 1 31.58 -106.18 26.11
C MET A 1 30.61 -105.35 26.93
N PRO A 2 29.60 -105.96 27.56
CA PRO A 2 28.41 -105.29 28.11
C PRO A 2 28.53 -105.00 29.61
N ALA A 3 27.90 -103.91 30.10
CA ALA A 3 27.58 -103.69 31.51
C ALA A 3 26.72 -102.42 31.63
N LEU A 4 25.71 -102.30 32.47
CA LEU A 4 24.91 -103.23 33.23
C LEU A 4 23.65 -102.42 33.59
N ILE A 5 22.48 -103.03 33.47
CA ILE A 5 21.18 -102.45 33.80
C ILE A 5 21.10 -102.26 35.33
N ALA A 6 20.86 -101.03 35.79
CA ALA A 6 20.36 -100.77 37.14
C ALA A 6 18.96 -100.14 37.01
N LYS A 7 17.94 -101.00 37.08
CA LYS A 7 16.54 -100.63 37.29
C LYS A 7 16.39 -100.08 38.72
N GLY A 8 16.48 -98.76 38.86
CA GLY A 8 15.95 -98.06 40.02
C GLY A 8 14.45 -97.81 39.81
N SER A 9 13.61 -98.58 40.50
CA SER A 9 12.17 -98.37 40.57
C SER A 9 11.88 -97.05 41.30
N LEU A 10 11.76 -95.96 40.54
CA LEU A 10 11.15 -94.73 41.01
C LEU A 10 9.63 -94.94 41.04
N THR A 11 9.10 -94.97 42.27
CA THR A 11 7.69 -94.95 42.58
C THR A 11 6.98 -93.79 41.86
N PRO A 12 5.78 -94.00 41.27
CA PRO A 12 5.08 -92.99 40.47
C PRO A 12 4.50 -91.83 41.31
N PHE A 13 4.71 -91.84 42.63
CA PHE A 13 4.25 -90.78 43.53
C PHE A 13 5.27 -89.63 43.71
N GLY A 14 6.54 -89.82 43.33
CA GLY A 14 7.59 -88.79 43.49
C GLY A 14 7.73 -87.81 42.31
N GLY A 15 7.25 -88.18 41.12
CA GLY A 15 7.43 -87.38 39.89
C GLY A 15 6.42 -86.24 39.69
N ALA A 16 5.23 -86.33 40.30
CA ALA A 16 4.16 -85.35 40.09
C ALA A 16 4.36 -84.04 40.89
N VAL A 17 5.07 -84.09 42.03
CA VAL A 17 5.33 -82.91 42.86
C VAL A 17 6.51 -82.10 42.31
N LEU A 18 7.50 -82.75 41.69
CA LEU A 18 8.65 -82.09 41.07
C LEU A 18 8.32 -81.43 39.72
N SER A 19 7.39 -81.96 38.91
CA SER A 19 6.98 -81.32 37.65
C SER A 19 6.08 -80.10 37.85
N GLY A 20 5.18 -80.14 38.84
CA GLY A 20 4.32 -79.00 39.19
C GLY A 20 5.11 -77.82 39.74
N GLY A 21 6.12 -78.08 40.60
CA GLY A 21 7.00 -77.05 41.15
C GLY A 21 7.86 -76.35 40.10
N LEU A 22 8.38 -77.09 39.11
CA LEU A 22 9.18 -76.56 38.00
C LEU A 22 8.35 -75.71 37.02
N GLN A 23 7.09 -76.07 36.75
CA GLN A 23 6.19 -75.27 35.90
C GLN A 23 5.75 -73.96 36.58
N VAL A 24 5.54 -73.97 37.91
CA VAL A 24 5.27 -72.76 38.69
C VAL A 24 6.52 -71.85 38.73
N PHE A 25 7.72 -72.41 38.89
CA PHE A 25 8.96 -71.65 38.84
C PHE A 25 9.23 -71.05 37.45
N GLN A 26 8.97 -71.80 36.37
CA GLN A 26 9.06 -71.29 35.00
C GLN A 26 8.01 -70.21 34.71
N GLY A 27 6.79 -70.32 35.27
CA GLY A 27 5.76 -69.29 35.18
C GLY A 27 6.13 -67.98 35.92
N ILE A 28 6.76 -68.09 37.09
CA ILE A 28 7.25 -66.93 37.87
C ILE A 28 8.45 -66.26 37.19
N LEU A 29 9.39 -67.04 36.65
CA LEU A 29 10.53 -66.50 35.87
C LEU A 29 10.06 -65.83 34.57
N GLY A 30 9.10 -66.43 33.85
CA GLY A 30 8.47 -65.83 32.68
C GLY A 30 7.67 -64.56 32.99
N HIS A 31 7.05 -64.46 34.16
CA HIS A 31 6.37 -63.25 34.62
C HIS A 31 7.35 -62.12 34.99
N LYS A 32 8.49 -62.46 35.61
CA LYS A 32 9.57 -61.48 35.85
C LYS A 32 10.18 -60.97 34.55
N ALA A 33 10.42 -61.84 33.56
CA ALA A 33 10.90 -61.45 32.24
C ALA A 33 9.89 -60.58 31.48
N LYS A 34 8.60 -60.89 31.54
CA LYS A 34 7.53 -60.06 30.94
C LYS A 34 7.39 -58.71 31.63
N LYS A 35 7.55 -58.64 32.95
CA LYS A 35 7.64 -57.35 33.67
C LYS A 35 8.85 -56.54 33.24
N GLN A 36 10.00 -57.18 33.06
CA GLN A 36 11.22 -56.51 32.58
C GLN A 36 11.05 -56.00 31.15
N GLN A 37 10.45 -56.78 30.26
CA GLN A 37 10.12 -56.35 28.89
C GLN A 37 9.11 -55.20 28.89
N TYR A 38 8.09 -55.24 29.75
CA TYR A 38 7.12 -54.14 29.91
C TYR A 38 7.79 -52.86 30.44
N MET A 39 8.67 -52.96 31.43
CA MET A 39 9.44 -51.82 31.94
C MET A 39 10.38 -51.24 30.88
N ASN A 40 11.05 -52.09 30.09
CA ASN A 40 11.86 -51.64 28.96
C ASN A 40 11.00 -50.97 27.88
N GLN A 41 9.82 -51.52 27.54
CA GLN A 41 8.88 -50.90 26.60
C GLN A 41 8.36 -49.55 27.10
N LEU A 42 8.09 -49.43 28.40
CA LEU A 42 7.68 -48.17 29.03
C LEU A 42 8.82 -47.14 28.96
N ALA A 43 10.06 -47.53 29.29
CA ALA A 43 11.23 -46.66 29.20
C ALA A 43 11.55 -46.24 27.76
N TYR A 44 11.44 -47.16 26.79
CA TYR A 44 11.59 -46.83 25.36
C TYR A 44 10.49 -45.90 24.86
N LYS A 45 9.26 -46.05 25.35
CA LYS A 45 8.17 -45.13 25.03
C LYS A 45 8.46 -43.74 25.58
N GLU A 46 8.79 -43.63 26.86
CA GLU A 46 9.06 -42.34 27.52
C GLU A 46 10.21 -41.61 26.80
N ALA A 47 11.29 -42.33 26.47
CA ALA A 47 12.40 -41.80 25.68
C ALA A 47 11.99 -41.39 24.26
N ASN A 48 11.08 -42.11 23.61
CA ASN A 48 10.60 -41.76 22.27
C ASN A 48 9.63 -40.57 22.27
N ASP A 49 8.77 -40.48 23.28
CA ASP A 49 7.88 -39.33 23.49
C ASP A 49 8.69 -38.07 23.82
N GLU A 50 9.73 -38.19 24.65
CA GLU A 50 10.67 -37.11 24.96
C GLU A 50 11.49 -36.68 23.73
N TYR A 51 11.99 -37.65 22.94
CA TYR A 51 12.68 -37.36 21.69
C TYR A 51 11.77 -36.69 20.66
N ALA A 52 10.52 -37.14 20.52
CA ALA A 52 9.56 -36.53 19.61
C ALA A 52 9.22 -35.09 20.03
N GLN A 53 9.04 -34.82 21.32
CA GLN A 53 8.84 -33.47 21.84
C GLN A 53 10.07 -32.59 21.63
N TRP A 54 11.27 -33.12 21.88
CA TRP A 54 12.53 -32.41 21.65
C TRP A 54 12.73 -32.09 20.16
N ALA A 55 12.54 -33.07 19.27
CA ALA A 55 12.68 -32.90 17.83
C ALA A 55 11.63 -31.90 17.29
N ALA A 56 10.37 -32.00 17.72
CA ALA A 56 9.33 -31.05 17.36
C ALA A 56 9.63 -29.63 17.90
N GLY A 57 10.15 -29.53 19.12
CA GLY A 57 10.59 -28.26 19.70
C GLY A 57 11.76 -27.63 18.94
N MET A 58 12.72 -28.44 18.49
CA MET A 58 13.84 -27.99 17.65
C MET A 58 13.36 -27.51 16.28
N GLN A 59 12.45 -28.24 15.63
CA GLN A 59 11.86 -27.84 14.35
C GLN A 59 11.03 -26.55 14.47
N ALA A 60 10.27 -26.40 15.56
CA ALA A 60 9.52 -25.17 15.85
C ALA A 60 10.46 -23.99 16.09
N LYS A 61 11.54 -24.17 16.86
CA LYS A 61 12.58 -23.14 17.05
C LYS A 61 13.20 -22.71 15.72
N GLN A 62 13.57 -23.68 14.87
CA GLN A 62 14.17 -23.40 13.57
C GLN A 62 13.19 -22.64 12.66
N THR A 63 11.91 -23.02 12.67
CA THR A 63 10.88 -22.34 11.87
C THR A 63 10.59 -20.93 12.39
N ASN A 64 10.52 -20.74 13.71
CA ASN A 64 10.37 -19.42 14.33
C ASN A 64 11.57 -18.50 14.01
N LEU A 65 12.79 -19.05 14.03
CA LEU A 65 14.01 -18.32 13.65
C LEU A 65 13.98 -17.91 12.18
N ASN A 66 13.62 -18.82 11.27
CA ASN A 66 13.50 -18.52 9.84
C ASN A 66 12.43 -17.45 9.58
N ASN A 67 11.27 -17.54 10.24
CA ASN A 67 10.21 -16.55 10.12
C ASN A 67 10.64 -15.18 10.66
N SER A 68 11.35 -15.16 11.79
CA SER A 68 11.92 -13.92 12.36
C SER A 68 12.95 -13.29 11.43
N PHE A 69 13.85 -14.10 10.85
CA PHE A 69 14.85 -13.61 9.92
C PHE A 69 14.22 -13.01 8.65
N ARG A 70 13.20 -13.68 8.09
CA ARG A 70 12.42 -13.15 6.96
C ARG A 70 11.73 -11.83 7.30
N TYR A 71 11.09 -11.76 8.47
CA TYR A 71 10.47 -10.52 8.94
C TYR A 71 11.47 -9.36 9.04
N TRP A 72 12.66 -9.58 9.59
CA TRP A 72 13.70 -8.56 9.66
C TRP A 72 14.18 -8.11 8.27
N GLN A 73 14.34 -9.04 7.32
CA GLN A 73 14.66 -8.69 5.94
C GLN A 73 13.56 -7.84 5.29
N GLU A 74 12.30 -8.24 5.45
CA GLU A 74 11.15 -7.49 4.95
C GLU A 74 11.07 -6.10 5.60
N GLN A 75 11.42 -5.97 6.88
CA GLN A 75 11.45 -4.68 7.57
C GLN A 75 12.56 -3.76 7.07
N VAL A 76 13.74 -4.29 6.73
CA VAL A 76 14.81 -3.50 6.08
C VAL A 76 14.35 -3.04 4.69
N ASN A 77 13.75 -3.95 3.90
CA ASN A 77 13.23 -3.62 2.57
C ASN A 77 12.11 -2.57 2.65
N TYR A 78 11.20 -2.69 3.62
CA TYR A 78 10.17 -1.69 3.90
C TYR A 78 10.77 -0.31 4.17
N GLY A 79 11.81 -0.22 5.01
CA GLY A 79 12.50 1.04 5.27
C GLY A 79 13.12 1.66 4.00
N GLN A 80 13.70 0.85 3.13
CA GLN A 80 14.24 1.32 1.83
C GLN A 80 13.13 1.82 0.90
N GLN A 81 12.02 1.07 0.80
CA GLN A 81 10.87 1.47 -0.01
C GLN A 81 10.21 2.74 0.53
N LEU A 82 10.12 2.89 1.85
CA LEU A 82 9.57 4.09 2.50
C LEU A 82 10.45 5.31 2.21
N ASN A 83 11.77 5.17 2.30
CA ASN A 83 12.70 6.24 1.95
C ASN A 83 12.59 6.64 0.48
N PHE A 84 12.43 5.67 -0.42
CA PHE A 84 12.18 5.94 -1.84
C PHE A 84 10.86 6.68 -2.07
N ALA A 85 9.77 6.23 -1.44
CA ALA A 85 8.47 6.88 -1.52
C ALA A 85 8.51 8.33 -0.99
N ASN A 86 9.22 8.56 0.12
CA ASN A 86 9.44 9.90 0.67
C ASN A 86 10.30 10.77 -0.26
N GLY A 87 11.35 10.20 -0.87
CA GLY A 87 12.18 10.88 -1.86
C GLY A 87 11.38 11.31 -3.09
N MET A 88 10.52 10.42 -3.59
CA MET A 88 9.61 10.71 -4.70
C MET A 88 8.64 11.83 -4.34
N ARG A 89 8.00 11.78 -3.16
CA ARG A 89 7.10 12.84 -2.68
C ARG A 89 7.78 14.20 -2.60
N ASN A 90 8.99 14.25 -2.08
CA ASN A 90 9.76 15.50 -1.99
C ASN A 90 10.11 16.06 -3.38
N TRP A 91 10.42 15.19 -4.33
CA TRP A 91 10.69 15.60 -5.71
C TRP A 91 9.43 16.11 -6.42
N GLU A 92 8.30 15.42 -6.28
CA GLU A 92 7.00 15.87 -6.77
C GLU A 92 6.57 17.21 -6.16
N LEU A 93 6.83 17.40 -4.86
CA LEU A 93 6.60 18.68 -4.17
C LEU A 93 7.50 19.79 -4.72
N SER A 94 8.78 19.50 -4.98
CA SER A 94 9.68 20.47 -5.61
C SER A 94 9.20 20.92 -6.99
N LYS A 95 8.73 19.98 -7.83
CA LYS A 95 8.11 20.33 -9.12
C LYS A 95 6.87 21.19 -8.95
N ALA A 96 5.99 20.85 -8.01
CA ALA A 96 4.77 21.60 -7.76
C ALA A 96 5.08 23.05 -7.36
N ILE A 97 6.08 23.26 -6.50
CA ILE A 97 6.55 24.60 -6.12
C ILE A 97 7.09 25.35 -7.35
N ASN A 98 7.95 24.73 -8.15
CA ASN A 98 8.52 25.37 -9.33
C ASN A 98 7.42 25.77 -10.33
N GLN A 99 6.44 24.90 -10.57
CA GLN A 99 5.31 25.23 -11.44
C GLN A 99 4.47 26.37 -10.84
N ALA A 100 4.20 26.35 -9.54
CA ALA A 100 3.45 27.42 -8.87
C ALA A 100 4.18 28.77 -8.95
N GLU A 101 5.51 28.78 -8.86
CA GLU A 101 6.32 29.98 -9.03
C GLU A 101 6.23 30.51 -10.47
N VAL A 102 6.35 29.65 -11.48
CA VAL A 102 6.17 30.04 -12.89
C VAL A 102 4.78 30.63 -13.11
N VAL A 103 3.73 29.97 -12.58
CA VAL A 103 2.35 30.45 -12.66
C VAL A 103 2.21 31.84 -12.02
N GLY A 104 2.75 32.00 -10.81
CA GLY A 104 2.77 33.28 -10.11
C GLY A 104 3.47 34.38 -10.92
N ARG A 105 4.65 34.09 -11.47
CA ARG A 105 5.42 35.02 -12.32
C ARG A 105 4.65 35.39 -13.59
N THR A 106 4.05 34.43 -14.28
CA THR A 106 3.26 34.68 -15.50
C THR A 106 2.00 35.48 -15.22
N ARG A 107 1.32 35.25 -14.08
CA ARG A 107 0.16 36.07 -13.66
C ARG A 107 0.58 37.49 -13.30
N ALA A 108 1.68 37.65 -12.58
CA ALA A 108 2.23 38.96 -12.25
C ALA A 108 2.65 39.74 -13.51
N SER A 109 3.32 39.08 -14.46
CA SER A 109 3.70 39.71 -15.73
C SER A 109 2.49 40.06 -16.58
N ALA A 110 1.47 39.19 -16.66
CA ALA A 110 0.22 39.51 -17.34
C ALA A 110 -0.50 40.71 -16.72
N GLY A 111 -0.47 40.84 -15.38
CA GLY A 111 -1.02 42.01 -14.68
C GLY A 111 -0.24 43.29 -14.98
N ALA A 112 1.09 43.23 -15.00
CA ALA A 112 1.93 44.36 -15.37
C ALA A 112 1.70 44.80 -16.83
N GLU A 113 1.64 43.84 -17.76
CA GLU A 113 1.30 44.11 -19.17
C GLU A 113 -0.10 44.73 -19.31
N TYR A 114 -1.10 44.24 -18.58
CA TYR A 114 -2.45 44.81 -18.59
C TYR A 114 -2.43 46.29 -18.18
N ILE A 115 -1.73 46.63 -17.10
CA ILE A 115 -1.63 48.02 -16.61
C ILE A 115 -0.92 48.90 -17.64
N GLN A 116 0.23 48.45 -18.17
CA GLN A 116 0.99 49.21 -19.15
C GLN A 116 0.20 49.43 -20.44
N ASN A 117 -0.45 48.39 -20.97
CA ASN A 117 -1.26 48.49 -22.18
C ASN A 117 -2.49 49.36 -21.98
N SER A 118 -3.14 49.28 -20.81
CA SER A 118 -4.29 50.13 -20.48
C SER A 118 -3.90 51.61 -20.36
N ALA A 119 -2.74 51.91 -19.75
CA ALA A 119 -2.20 53.25 -19.67
C ALA A 119 -1.85 53.81 -21.06
N ALA A 120 -1.12 53.03 -21.87
CA ALA A 120 -0.75 53.40 -23.23
C ALA A 120 -1.97 53.66 -24.13
N LEU A 121 -3.02 52.85 -24.01
CA LEU A 121 -4.27 53.01 -24.76
C LEU A 121 -5.02 54.30 -24.36
N ASN A 122 -5.06 54.62 -23.07
CA ASN A 122 -5.67 55.87 -22.60
C ASN A 122 -4.84 57.09 -23.03
N GLU A 123 -3.51 57.02 -22.97
CA GLU A 123 -2.63 58.08 -23.46
C GLU A 123 -2.76 58.30 -24.97
N ALA A 124 -2.83 57.22 -25.76
CA ALA A 124 -3.04 57.30 -27.21
C ALA A 124 -4.39 57.96 -27.54
N PHE A 125 -5.46 57.59 -26.83
CA PHE A 125 -6.77 58.23 -27.00
C PHE A 125 -6.73 59.72 -26.63
N ALA A 126 -6.08 60.09 -25.52
CA ALA A 126 -5.93 61.48 -25.11
C ALA A 126 -5.13 62.30 -26.15
N GLN A 127 -4.00 61.77 -26.64
CA GLN A 127 -3.20 62.41 -27.69
C GLN A 127 -3.99 62.60 -28.99
N GLN A 128 -4.77 61.59 -29.39
CA GLN A 128 -5.62 61.69 -30.57
C GLN A 128 -6.72 62.73 -30.39
N SER A 129 -7.37 62.78 -29.23
CA SER A 129 -8.40 63.81 -28.93
C SER A 129 -7.83 65.24 -28.94
N MET A 130 -6.60 65.43 -28.44
CA MET A 130 -5.90 66.71 -28.48
C MET A 130 -5.53 67.12 -29.91
N SER A 131 -5.04 66.18 -30.73
CA SER A 131 -4.73 66.42 -32.15
C SER A 131 -5.97 66.90 -32.91
N ASP A 132 -7.11 66.26 -32.69
CA ASP A 132 -8.38 66.65 -33.30
C ASP A 132 -8.86 68.02 -32.85
N ALA A 133 -8.82 68.29 -31.54
CA ALA A 133 -9.18 69.60 -31.00
C ALA A 133 -8.27 70.71 -31.57
N MET A 134 -6.97 70.44 -31.72
CA MET A 134 -6.02 71.36 -32.33
C MET A 134 -6.33 71.60 -33.82
N SER A 135 -6.68 70.55 -34.57
CA SER A 135 -7.09 70.67 -35.97
C SER A 135 -8.35 71.52 -36.14
N LEU A 136 -9.34 71.35 -35.24
CA LEU A 136 -10.55 72.17 -35.22
C LEU A 136 -10.25 73.63 -34.89
N MET A 137 -9.38 73.89 -33.91
CA MET A 137 -8.97 75.26 -33.56
C MET A 137 -8.23 75.93 -34.72
N GLN A 138 -7.32 75.22 -35.40
CA GLN A 138 -6.64 75.74 -36.59
C GLN A 138 -7.64 76.04 -37.71
N TYR A 139 -8.59 75.15 -37.96
CA TYR A 139 -9.63 75.35 -38.96
C TYR A 139 -10.53 76.54 -38.62
N LYS A 140 -11.02 76.65 -37.38
CA LYS A 140 -11.80 77.81 -36.90
C LYS A 140 -11.02 79.12 -37.01
N THR A 141 -9.71 79.09 -36.79
CA THR A 141 -8.86 80.29 -36.88
C THR A 141 -8.66 80.71 -38.34
N GLN A 142 -8.41 79.76 -39.24
CA GLN A 142 -8.35 80.03 -40.68
C GLN A 142 -9.70 80.53 -41.22
N ALA A 143 -10.79 79.95 -40.73
CA ALA A 143 -12.14 80.36 -41.03
C ALA A 143 -12.41 81.82 -40.66
N LEU A 144 -12.06 82.20 -39.43
CA LEU A 144 -12.28 83.55 -38.92
C LEU A 144 -11.43 84.57 -39.70
N ARG A 145 -10.22 84.20 -40.11
CA ARG A 145 -9.38 85.03 -40.99
C ARG A 145 -9.97 85.22 -42.38
N ALA A 146 -10.52 84.16 -42.99
CA ALA A 146 -11.18 84.24 -44.29
C ALA A 146 -12.49 85.06 -44.23
N ALA A 147 -13.28 84.88 -43.17
CA ALA A 147 -14.48 85.67 -42.92
C ALA A 147 -14.16 87.17 -42.71
N ALA A 148 -13.12 87.48 -41.93
CA ALA A 148 -12.67 88.86 -41.72
C ALA A 148 -12.17 89.51 -43.03
N ALA A 149 -11.45 88.76 -43.86
CA ALA A 149 -10.98 89.24 -45.17
C ALA A 149 -12.14 89.53 -46.15
N THR A 150 -13.20 88.70 -46.13
CA THR A 150 -14.37 88.91 -46.99
C THR A 150 -15.30 90.01 -46.47
N SER A 151 -15.46 90.18 -45.15
CA SER A 151 -16.21 91.30 -44.58
C SER A 151 -15.53 92.66 -44.82
N ALA A 152 -14.19 92.68 -44.87
CA ALA A 152 -13.43 93.89 -45.18
C ALA A 152 -13.47 94.28 -46.66
N ALA A 153 -13.81 93.34 -47.56
CA ALA A 153 -13.82 93.57 -49.01
C ALA A 153 -15.12 94.22 -49.55
N GLY A 154 -16.18 94.34 -48.74
CA GLY A 154 -17.32 95.21 -49.04
C GLY A 154 -18.12 94.92 -50.33
N VAL A 155 -18.26 93.67 -50.77
CA VAL A 155 -19.00 93.31 -52.00
C VAL A 155 -20.29 92.53 -51.67
N GLY A 156 -21.44 92.97 -52.19
CA GLY A 156 -22.83 92.57 -51.87
C GLY A 156 -23.26 91.10 -52.10
N MET A 157 -22.36 90.13 -51.98
CA MET A 157 -22.65 88.68 -51.96
C MET A 157 -22.35 88.04 -50.59
N VAL A 158 -22.16 88.87 -49.56
CA VAL A 158 -21.78 88.49 -48.19
C VAL A 158 -22.70 87.41 -47.59
N ASP A 159 -24.01 87.48 -47.81
CA ASP A 159 -24.97 86.52 -47.23
C ASP A 159 -24.89 85.11 -47.82
N ARG A 160 -24.51 84.95 -49.08
CA ARG A 160 -24.32 83.61 -49.68
C ARG A 160 -23.05 82.95 -49.15
N TYR A 161 -21.96 83.72 -49.07
CA TYR A 161 -20.72 83.23 -48.49
C TYR A 161 -20.86 82.90 -47.01
N ILE A 162 -21.56 83.72 -46.21
CA ILE A 162 -21.81 83.42 -44.79
C ILE A 162 -22.66 82.16 -44.63
N ASN A 163 -23.71 81.97 -45.44
CA ASN A 163 -24.56 80.77 -45.38
C ASN A 163 -23.83 79.50 -45.83
N ASP A 164 -23.05 79.54 -46.91
CA ASP A 164 -22.23 78.40 -47.35
C ASP A 164 -21.15 78.07 -46.29
N TYR A 165 -20.61 79.09 -45.62
CA TYR A 165 -19.64 78.90 -44.54
C TYR A 165 -20.26 78.27 -43.29
N ALA A 166 -21.43 78.73 -42.87
CA ALA A 166 -22.16 78.16 -41.74
C ALA A 166 -22.53 76.69 -41.99
N ARG A 167 -22.86 76.36 -43.25
CA ARG A 167 -23.13 74.99 -43.70
C ARG A 167 -21.87 74.12 -43.66
N GLN A 168 -20.74 74.64 -44.14
CA GLN A 168 -19.45 73.95 -44.10
C GLN A 168 -18.97 73.67 -42.66
N VAL A 169 -19.17 74.63 -41.74
CA VAL A 169 -18.87 74.45 -40.31
C VAL A 169 -19.81 73.42 -39.65
N GLY A 170 -21.10 73.41 -40.01
CA GLY A 170 -22.07 72.42 -39.52
C GLY A 170 -21.79 71.00 -40.00
N ASP A 171 -21.43 70.84 -41.28
CA ASP A 171 -21.03 69.55 -41.86
C ASP A 171 -19.74 69.02 -41.19
N MET A 172 -18.77 69.90 -40.92
CA MET A 172 -17.55 69.57 -40.17
C MET A 172 -17.83 69.11 -38.73
N ALA A 173 -18.72 69.81 -38.02
CA ALA A 173 -19.12 69.42 -36.67
C ALA A 173 -19.82 68.04 -36.67
N THR A 174 -20.61 67.75 -37.69
CA THR A 174 -21.27 66.46 -37.86
C THR A 174 -20.26 65.34 -38.13
N ILE A 175 -19.28 65.56 -39.01
CA ILE A 175 -18.20 64.60 -39.29
C ILE A 175 -17.36 64.32 -38.03
N GLN A 176 -17.09 65.33 -37.21
CA GLN A 176 -16.39 65.15 -35.94
C GLN A 176 -17.19 64.29 -34.96
N SER A 177 -18.49 64.54 -34.81
CA SER A 177 -19.34 63.71 -33.94
C SER A 177 -19.38 62.24 -34.39
N LEU A 178 -19.36 61.99 -35.71
CA LEU A 178 -19.26 60.64 -36.27
C LEU A 178 -17.90 60.00 -35.96
N ASN A 179 -16.81 60.75 -36.11
CA ASN A 179 -15.45 60.28 -35.80
C ASN A 179 -15.25 60.00 -34.31
N GLU A 180 -15.82 60.82 -33.43
CA GLU A 180 -15.89 60.56 -31.99
C GLU A 180 -16.59 59.22 -31.70
N GLY A 181 -17.78 58.99 -32.28
CA GLY A 181 -18.50 57.72 -32.11
C GLY A 181 -17.77 56.50 -32.69
N PHE A 182 -16.97 56.64 -33.74
CA PHE A 182 -16.10 55.55 -34.22
C PHE A 182 -14.92 55.29 -33.27
N ARG A 183 -14.30 56.34 -32.73
CA ARG A 183 -13.19 56.22 -31.78
C ARG A 183 -13.59 55.59 -30.46
N GLU A 184 -14.72 55.98 -29.88
CA GLU A 184 -15.21 55.37 -28.64
C GLU A 184 -15.45 53.86 -28.82
N ARG A 185 -15.98 53.46 -29.99
CA ARG A 185 -16.17 52.05 -30.32
C ARG A 185 -14.85 51.32 -30.55
N GLN A 186 -13.85 51.96 -31.15
CA GLN A 186 -12.51 51.39 -31.30
C GLN A 186 -11.84 51.22 -29.93
N LEU A 187 -11.86 52.26 -29.10
CA LEU A 187 -11.35 52.25 -27.72
C LEU A 187 -11.97 51.13 -26.89
N SER A 188 -13.30 51.01 -26.91
CA SER A 188 -14.01 49.96 -26.18
C SER A 188 -13.62 48.55 -26.66
N ARG A 189 -13.43 48.35 -27.97
CA ARG A 189 -12.98 47.07 -28.53
C ARG A 189 -11.54 46.74 -28.15
N GLU A 190 -10.65 47.73 -28.19
CA GLU A 190 -9.26 47.56 -27.81
C GLU A 190 -9.13 47.27 -26.30
N GLN A 191 -9.89 47.97 -25.44
CA GLN A 191 -9.98 47.67 -24.01
C GLN A 191 -10.49 46.25 -23.76
N ALA A 192 -11.54 45.81 -24.47
CA ALA A 192 -12.05 44.44 -24.38
C ALA A 192 -10.99 43.41 -24.82
N GLY A 193 -10.21 43.70 -25.86
CA GLY A 193 -9.09 42.86 -26.31
C GLY A 193 -7.97 42.75 -25.27
N VAL A 194 -7.61 43.85 -24.62
CA VAL A 194 -6.59 43.87 -23.55
C VAL A 194 -7.05 43.04 -22.34
N VAL A 195 -8.31 43.18 -21.93
CA VAL A 195 -8.90 42.36 -20.85
C VAL A 195 -8.96 40.89 -21.25
N ALA A 196 -9.40 40.56 -22.48
CA ALA A 196 -9.48 39.18 -22.94
C ALA A 196 -8.11 38.50 -23.00
N ASN A 197 -7.07 39.21 -23.42
CA ASN A 197 -5.69 38.72 -23.42
C ASN A 197 -5.18 38.48 -21.99
N TYR A 198 -5.46 39.40 -21.07
CA TYR A 198 -5.13 39.22 -19.65
C TYR A 198 -5.82 37.98 -19.06
N LEU A 199 -7.14 37.85 -19.25
CA LEU A 199 -7.91 36.72 -18.75
C LEU A 199 -7.46 35.39 -19.35
N ASN A 200 -7.13 35.35 -20.65
CA ASN A 200 -6.57 34.16 -21.26
C ASN A 200 -5.23 33.76 -20.63
N LYS A 201 -4.29 34.70 -20.51
CA LYS A 201 -2.98 34.42 -19.87
C LYS A 201 -3.12 34.03 -18.39
N TYR A 202 -4.14 34.55 -17.70
CA TYR A 202 -4.41 34.22 -16.30
C TYR A 202 -5.02 32.82 -16.13
N ASN A 203 -5.96 32.45 -17.02
CA ASN A 203 -6.74 31.22 -16.94
C ASN A 203 -6.10 30.02 -17.65
N SER A 204 -5.26 30.23 -18.66
CA SER A 204 -4.63 29.15 -19.45
C SER A 204 -3.49 28.43 -18.73
N GLN A 205 -3.40 28.56 -17.41
CA GLN A 205 -2.28 28.05 -16.63
C GLN A 205 -2.71 26.79 -15.89
N ASP A 206 -2.21 25.65 -16.34
CA ASP A 206 -2.41 24.38 -15.67
C ASP A 206 -1.47 24.24 -14.48
N PHE A 207 -2.05 23.85 -13.34
CA PHE A 207 -1.30 23.52 -12.15
C PHE A 207 -0.70 22.12 -12.28
N TYR A 208 0.49 21.94 -11.71
CA TYR A 208 1.09 20.62 -11.61
C TYR A 208 0.24 19.72 -10.70
N GLN A 209 -0.15 18.55 -11.21
CA GLN A 209 -0.82 17.52 -10.43
C GLN A 209 0.22 16.51 -9.96
N MET A 210 0.37 16.35 -8.65
CA MET A 210 1.31 15.40 -8.07
C MET A 210 0.90 13.98 -8.43
N GLN A 211 1.87 13.15 -8.81
CA GLN A 211 1.63 11.73 -8.99
C GLN A 211 1.33 11.06 -7.64
N GLU A 212 0.34 10.18 -7.61
CA GLU A 212 0.05 9.37 -6.43
C GLU A 212 1.21 8.39 -6.16
N VAL A 213 1.88 8.55 -5.02
CA VAL A 213 2.93 7.65 -4.57
C VAL A 213 2.31 6.64 -3.61
N VAL A 214 2.30 5.37 -4.01
CA VAL A 214 1.78 4.27 -3.17
C VAL A 214 2.77 4.01 -2.04
N ASP A 215 2.29 4.13 -0.81
CA ASP A 215 3.11 3.83 0.36
C ASP A 215 3.28 2.31 0.52
N PRO A 216 4.51 1.85 0.84
CA PRO A 216 4.74 0.44 1.09
C PRO A 216 3.96 0.00 2.35
N ILE A 217 3.56 -1.26 2.39
CA ILE A 217 2.84 -1.84 3.53
C ILE A 217 3.87 -2.40 4.51
N ALA A 218 3.72 -2.08 5.80
CA ALA A 218 4.58 -2.62 6.84
C ALA A 218 4.40 -4.14 6.97
N PRO A 219 5.49 -4.92 7.09
CA PRO A 219 5.39 -6.38 7.24
C PRO A 219 4.78 -6.76 8.59
N PHE A 220 4.03 -7.85 8.62
CA PHE A 220 3.42 -8.36 9.85
C PHE A 220 4.42 -9.19 10.66
N PRO A 221 4.46 -9.05 11.99
CA PRO A 221 5.31 -9.87 12.85
C PRO A 221 4.91 -11.35 12.74
N PRO A 222 5.88 -12.28 12.73
CA PRO A 222 5.61 -13.70 12.55
C PRO A 222 4.88 -14.29 13.76
N LEU A 223 3.88 -15.13 13.49
CA LEU A 223 3.17 -15.88 14.54
C LEU A 223 4.03 -17.06 15.03
N PRO A 224 4.02 -17.38 16.34
CA PRO A 224 4.71 -18.55 16.87
C PRO A 224 4.21 -19.84 16.22
N THR A 225 5.13 -20.71 15.82
CA THR A 225 4.77 -22.06 15.36
C THR A 225 4.17 -22.87 16.50
N LEU A 226 3.00 -23.44 16.25
CA LEU A 226 2.33 -24.35 17.16
C LEU A 226 3.07 -25.70 17.15
N ILE A 227 3.62 -26.10 18.29
CA ILE A 227 4.18 -27.44 18.48
C ILE A 227 2.97 -28.38 18.63
N ASN A 228 2.70 -29.21 17.62
CA ASN A 228 1.66 -30.23 17.73
C ASN A 228 2.20 -31.38 18.59
N PRO A 229 1.54 -31.75 19.70
CA PRO A 229 2.04 -32.84 20.55
C PRO A 229 2.06 -34.16 19.78
N ALA A 230 3.07 -34.99 20.05
CA ALA A 230 3.19 -36.32 19.46
C ALA A 230 1.92 -37.14 19.71
N PRO A 231 1.43 -37.91 18.73
CA PRO A 231 0.21 -38.70 18.88
C PRO A 231 0.36 -39.72 20.02
N PRO A 232 -0.70 -39.96 20.82
CA PRO A 232 -0.61 -40.85 21.97
C PRO A 232 -0.26 -42.28 21.53
N SER A 233 0.90 -42.78 21.98
CA SER A 233 1.28 -44.18 21.76
C SER A 233 0.67 -45.07 22.85
N MET A 234 -0.11 -46.07 22.46
CA MET A 234 -0.70 -47.03 23.40
C MET A 234 0.33 -48.09 23.77
N VAL A 235 0.76 -48.14 25.04
CA VAL A 235 1.41 -49.35 25.57
C VAL A 235 0.30 -50.26 26.07
N GLY A 236 0.33 -51.53 25.66
CA GLY A 236 -0.62 -52.53 26.16
C GLY A 236 -0.62 -52.61 27.68
N SER A 237 -1.72 -53.08 28.27
CA SER A 237 -1.89 -53.18 29.73
C SER A 237 -0.73 -53.91 30.41
N ALA A 238 -0.29 -53.40 31.57
CA ALA A 238 0.73 -54.04 32.40
C ALA A 238 0.41 -55.53 32.64
N PRO A 239 1.41 -56.44 32.59
CA PRO A 239 1.19 -57.85 32.87
C PRO A 239 0.69 -58.03 34.32
N SER A 240 -0.58 -58.39 34.48
CA SER A 240 -1.21 -58.53 35.80
C SER A 240 -0.75 -59.82 36.50
N ALA A 241 -0.48 -59.73 37.80
CA ALA A 241 -0.13 -60.89 38.62
C ALA A 241 -1.28 -61.93 38.66
N GLY A 242 -2.53 -61.46 38.58
CA GLY A 242 -3.72 -62.31 38.50
C GLY A 242 -3.81 -63.15 37.23
N ALA A 243 -3.42 -62.62 36.06
CA ALA A 243 -3.41 -63.39 34.81
C ALA A 243 -2.27 -64.42 34.76
N ALA A 244 -1.13 -64.12 35.38
CA ALA A 244 -0.02 -65.08 35.51
C ALA A 244 -0.35 -66.21 36.49
N PHE A 245 -1.03 -65.91 37.59
CA PHE A 245 -1.53 -66.88 38.56
C PHE A 245 -2.65 -67.76 37.97
N LEU A 246 -3.61 -67.17 37.25
CA LEU A 246 -4.67 -67.94 36.59
C LEU A 246 -4.11 -68.85 35.48
N GLY A 247 -3.15 -68.37 34.67
CA GLY A 247 -2.49 -69.19 33.65
C GLY A 247 -1.62 -70.32 34.22
N THR A 248 -1.04 -70.14 35.40
CA THR A 248 -0.31 -71.22 36.11
C THR A 248 -1.25 -72.17 36.83
N ALA A 249 -2.33 -71.69 37.44
CA ALA A 249 -3.34 -72.52 38.09
C ALA A 249 -4.09 -73.42 37.08
N ILE A 250 -4.45 -72.89 35.91
CA ILE A 250 -5.14 -73.65 34.85
C ILE A 250 -4.20 -74.73 34.27
N ASN A 251 -2.94 -74.41 34.00
CA ASN A 251 -1.97 -75.39 33.51
C ASN A 251 -1.58 -76.42 34.58
N ALA A 252 -1.47 -76.03 35.86
CA ALA A 252 -1.18 -76.94 36.95
C ALA A 252 -2.35 -77.92 37.20
N VAL A 253 -3.60 -77.45 37.09
CA VAL A 253 -4.79 -78.31 37.18
C VAL A 253 -4.88 -79.25 35.97
N GLY A 254 -4.58 -78.76 34.75
CA GLY A 254 -4.54 -79.59 33.54
C GLY A 254 -3.44 -80.66 33.56
N ALA A 255 -2.25 -80.34 34.09
CA ALA A 255 -1.17 -81.31 34.29
C ALA A 255 -1.49 -82.31 35.41
N GLY A 256 -2.09 -81.85 36.52
CA GLY A 256 -2.55 -82.70 37.61
C GLY A 256 -3.62 -83.71 37.19
N LEU A 257 -4.60 -83.26 36.37
CA LEU A 257 -5.63 -84.14 35.80
C LEU A 257 -5.03 -85.19 34.86
N ASN A 258 -4.16 -84.80 33.91
CA ASN A 258 -3.52 -85.76 32.99
C ASN A 258 -2.66 -86.81 33.70
N THR A 259 -2.00 -86.43 34.79
CA THR A 259 -1.21 -87.37 35.61
C THR A 259 -2.13 -88.35 36.36
N TYR A 260 -3.31 -87.89 36.81
CA TYR A 260 -4.30 -88.73 37.48
C TYR A 260 -5.03 -89.69 36.52
N THR A 261 -5.27 -89.30 35.26
CA THR A 261 -5.84 -90.19 34.24
C THR A 261 -4.86 -91.27 33.76
N GLY A 262 -3.55 -90.98 33.76
CA GLY A 262 -2.51 -91.95 33.40
C GLY A 262 -2.24 -93.02 34.46
N LEU A 263 -2.56 -92.76 35.73
CA LEU A 263 -2.41 -93.70 36.85
C LEU A 263 -3.60 -94.66 37.04
N LYS A 264 -4.69 -94.48 36.28
CA LYS A 264 -5.90 -95.32 36.32
C LYS A 264 -6.05 -96.27 35.10
N ARG A 265 -4.97 -96.56 34.38
CA ARG A 265 -4.90 -97.63 33.38
C ARG A 265 -3.93 -98.72 33.79
#